data_AF-A0A918B8W2-F1
#
_entry.id   AF-A0A918B8W2-F1
#
_cell.length_a   1.000
_cell.length_b   1.000
_cell.length_c   1.000
_cell.angle_alpha   90.00
_cell.angle_beta   90.00
_cell.angle_gamma   90.00
#
_symmetry.space_group_name_H-M   'P 1'
#
loop_
_entity.id
_entity.type
_entity.pdbx_description
1 polymer ?
#
loop_
_entity_poly.entity_id
_entity_poly.type
_entity_poly.pdbx_seq_one_letter_code
_entity_poly.pdbx_strand_id
1 'polypeptide(L)' 'MNLTLGVKVLIVVICALVSVIVGMVAGLIKHTPASPKGHAFLYGGGVFGGSLTLCLVVMTSLGVL' A
#
# COMPACT_ATOMS: atom_id res chain seq x y z
N MET A 1 -11.66 -13.42 -13.53
CA MET A 1 -11.10 -14.79 -13.41
C MET A 1 -11.73 -15.43 -12.18
N ASN A 2 -12.31 -16.63 -12.25
CA ASN A 2 -12.96 -17.27 -11.09
C ASN A 2 -11.92 -17.91 -10.15
N LEU A 3 -11.19 -17.06 -9.41
CA LEU A 3 -10.28 -17.52 -8.36
C LEU A 3 -11.07 -17.83 -7.09
N THR A 4 -10.69 -18.91 -6.40
CA THR A 4 -11.26 -19.27 -5.10
C THR A 4 -11.11 -18.13 -4.10
N LEU A 5 -12.11 -17.95 -3.23
CA LEU A 5 -12.22 -16.82 -2.30
C LEU A 5 -10.95 -16.67 -1.43
N GLY A 6 -10.32 -17.78 -1.06
CA GLY A 6 -9.07 -17.79 -0.30
C GLY A 6 -7.88 -17.19 -1.05
N VAL A 7 -7.72 -17.47 -2.35
CA VAL A 7 -6.63 -16.92 -3.17
C VAL A 7 -6.83 -15.42 -3.40
N LYS A 8 -8.08 -15.01 -3.59
CA LYS A 8 -8.47 -13.60 -3.74
C LYS A 8 -8.10 -12.78 -2.51
N VAL A 9 -8.41 -13.29 -1.31
CA VAL A 9 -8.01 -12.66 -0.03
C VAL A 9 -6.49 -12.67 0.14
N LEU A 10 -5.80 -13.76 -0.20
CA LEU A 10 -4.34 -13.84 -0.09
C LEU A 10 -3.65 -12.78 -0.96
N ILE A 11 -4.13 -12.56 -2.18
CA ILE A 11 -3.62 -11.52 -3.09
C ILE A 11 -3.83 -10.12 -2.49
N VAL A 12 -5.01 -9.84 -1.92
CA VAL A 12 -5.30 -8.55 -1.27
C VAL A 12 -4.32 -8.31 -0.12
N VAL A 13 -4.10 -9.32 0.72
CA VAL A 13 -3.19 -9.24 1.86
C VAL A 13 -1.74 -9.00 1.41
N ILE A 14 -1.29 -9.66 0.35
CA ILE A 14 0.04 -9.43 -0.22
C ILE A 14 0.15 -8.00 -0.77
N CYS A 15 -0.85 -7.50 -1.51
CA CYS A 15 -0.88 -6.11 -2.00
C CYS A 15 -0.82 -5.10 -0.83
N ALA A 16 -1.54 -5.38 0.26
CA ALA A 16 -1.52 -4.56 1.46
C ALA A 16 -0.15 -4.56 2.14
N LEU A 17 0.47 -5.74 2.33
CA LEU A 17 1.80 -5.87 2.91
C LEU A 17 2.87 -5.14 2.08
N VAL A 18 2.81 -5.26 0.75
CA VAL A 18 3.72 -4.54 -0.15
C VAL A 18 3.50 -3.02 -0.05
N SER A 19 2.24 -2.57 -0.02
CA SER A 19 1.91 -1.15 0.16
C SER A 19 2.43 -0.58 1.48
N VAL A 20 2.40 -1.38 2.56
CA VAL A 20 2.97 -1.01 3.87
C VAL A 20 4.48 -0.83 3.76
N ILE A 21 5.18 -1.73 3.08
CA ILE A 21 6.64 -1.63 2.88
C ILE A 21 6.98 -0.37 2.08
N VAL A 22 6.24 -0.10 0.99
CA VAL A 22 6.44 1.10 0.16
C VAL A 22 6.19 2.38 0.96
N GLY A 23 5.15 2.42 1.80
CA GLY A 23 4.88 3.54 2.70
C GLY A 23 5.99 3.78 3.72
N MET A 24 6.53 2.71 4.33
CA MET A 24 7.66 2.81 5.26
C MET A 24 8.92 3.33 4.57
N VAL A 25 9.28 2.79 3.41
CA VAL A 25 10.46 3.21 2.65
C VAL A 25 10.33 4.66 2.22
N ALA A 26 9.15 5.10 1.76
CA ALA A 26 8.90 6.49 1.40
C ALA A 26 9.03 7.45 2.59
N GLY A 27 8.54 7.04 3.77
CA GLY A 27 8.70 7.80 5.02
C GLY A 27 10.16 7.91 5.46
N LEU A 28 10.93 6.82 5.31
CA LEU A 28 12.36 6.78 5.62
C LEU A 28 13.21 7.62 4.66
N ILE A 29 12.95 7.56 3.34
CA ILE A 29 13.67 8.37 2.34
C ILE A 29 13.43 9.86 2.58
N LYS A 30 12.23 10.25 3.02
CA LYS A 30 11.86 11.65 3.28
C LYS A 30 12.21 12.12 4.70
N HIS A 31 12.84 11.26 5.51
CA HIS A 31 13.27 11.61 6.86
C HIS A 31 14.43 12.62 6.80
N THR A 32 14.11 13.89 7.03
CA THR A 32 15.12 14.94 7.23
C THR A 32 15.44 15.04 8.72
N PRO A 33 16.72 15.01 9.14
CA PRO A 33 17.13 14.95 10.55
C PRO A 33 16.65 16.13 11.41
N ALA A 34 16.31 17.27 10.80
CA ALA A 34 15.83 18.47 11.50
C ALA A 34 14.29 18.62 11.53
N SER A 35 13.53 17.68 10.93
CA SER A 35 12.08 17.83 10.73
C SER A 35 11.27 16.93 11.68
N PRO A 36 10.11 17.40 12.20
CA PRO A 36 9.25 16.59 13.06
C PRO A 36 8.85 15.26 12.40
N LYS A 37 8.98 14.16 13.16
CA LYS A 37 8.66 12.78 12.72
C LYS A 37 7.24 12.64 12.12
N GLY A 38 6.32 13.53 12.49
CA GLY A 38 4.96 13.58 11.95
C GLY A 38 4.89 13.81 10.43
N HIS A 39 5.81 14.57 9.83
CA HIS A 39 5.81 14.77 8.37
C HIS A 39 6.19 13.51 7.59
N ALA A 40 7.15 12.74 8.10
CA ALA A 40 7.52 11.45 7.52
C ALA A 40 6.36 10.45 7.62
N PHE A 41 5.62 10.46 8.72
CA PHE A 41 4.47 9.58 8.94
C PHE A 41 3.28 9.93 8.04
N LEU A 42 2.94 11.22 7.89
CA LEU A 42 1.89 11.66 6.97
C LEU A 42 2.23 11.34 5.51
N TYR A 43 3.50 11.52 5.13
CA TYR A 43 3.94 11.16 3.79
C TYR A 43 3.88 9.64 3.54
N GLY A 44 4.41 8.84 4.48
CA GLY A 44 4.33 7.38 4.40
C GLY A 44 2.89 6.86 4.37
N GLY A 45 2.01 7.44 5.19
CA GLY A 45 0.58 7.11 5.21
C GLY A 45 -0.14 7.45 3.90
N GLY A 46 0.18 8.59 3.27
CA GLY A 46 -0.36 8.94 1.96
C GLY A 46 0.11 8.00 0.85
N VAL A 47 1.38 7.60 0.87
CA VAL A 47 1.95 6.64 -0.07
C VAL A 47 1.33 5.25 0.13
N PHE A 48 1.12 4.82 1.37
CA PHE A 48 0.38 3.60 1.70
C PHE A 48 -1.06 3.66 1.15
N GLY A 49 -1.79 4.74 1.42
CA GLY A 49 -3.17 4.90 0.95
C GLY A 49 -3.28 4.90 -0.58
N GLY A 50 -2.35 5.58 -1.28
CA GLY A 50 -2.30 5.61 -2.74
C GLY A 50 -1.94 4.26 -3.36
N SER A 51 -0.95 3.56 -2.81
CA SER A 51 -0.57 2.22 -3.31
C SER A 51 -1.66 1.18 -3.06
N LEU A 52 -2.31 1.22 -1.90
CA LEU A 52 -3.42 0.33 -1.56
C LEU A 52 -4.62 0.55 -2.49
N THR A 53 -5.01 1.81 -2.71
CA THR A 53 -6.14 2.14 -3.61
C THR A 53 -5.83 1.74 -5.05
N LEU A 54 -4.61 1.96 -5.54
CA LEU A 54 -4.19 1.49 -6.86
C LEU A 54 -4.29 -0.04 -6.97
N CYS A 55 -3.79 -0.77 -5.96
CA CYS A 55 -3.90 -2.23 -5.88
C CYS A 55 -5.36 -2.71 -5.96
N LEU A 56 -6.25 -2.08 -5.19
CA LEU A 56 -7.67 -2.41 -5.17
C LEU A 56 -8.34 -2.11 -6.52
N VAL A 57 -8.05 -0.97 -7.14
CA VAL A 57 -8.57 -0.58 -8.47
C VAL A 57 -8.12 -1.58 -9.53
N VAL A 58 -6.83 -1.95 -9.52
CA VAL A 58 -6.28 -2.94 -10.45
C VAL A 58 -6.99 -4.28 -10.27
N MET A 59 -7.11 -4.78 -9.05
CA MET A 59 -7.86 -6.02 -8.78
C MET A 59 -9.33 -5.94 -9.24
N THR A 60 -10.03 -4.83 -9.00
CA THR A 60 -11.40 -4.64 -9.50
C THR A 60 -11.43 -4.66 -11.04
N SER A 61 -10.48 -3.99 -11.70
CA SER A 61 -10.40 -3.94 -13.17
C SER A 61 -10.07 -5.30 -13.80
N LEU A 62 -9.29 -6.16 -13.13
CA LEU A 62 -9.01 -7.52 -13.59
C LEU A 62 -10.18 -8.50 -13.38
N GLY A 63 -11.31 -8.06 -12.80
CA GLY A 63 -12.36 -8.96 -12.31
C GLY A 63 -11.82 -9.92 -11.24
N VAL A 64 -10.76 -9.46 -10.56
CA VAL A 64 -10.17 -9.89 -9.29
C VAL A 64 -11.21 -9.95 -8.19
N LEU A 65 -11.67 -8.72 -7.91
CA LEU A 65 -12.61 -8.26 -6.89
C LEU A 65 -14.05 -8.26 -7.43
#